data_AF-A0ABD4ZSC5-F1
#
_entry.id   AF-A0ABD4ZSC5-F1
#
_cell.length_a   1.000
_cell.length_b   1.000
_cell.length_c   1.000
_cell.angle_alpha   90.00
_cell.angle_beta   90.00
_cell.angle_gamma   90.00
#
_symmetry.space_group_name_H-M   'P 1'
#
loop_
_entity.id
_entity.type
_entity.pdbx_description
1 polymer ?
#
loop_
_entity_poly.entity_id
_entity_poly.type
_entity_poly.pdbx_seq_one_letter_code
_entity_poly.pdbx_strand_id
1 'polypeptide(L)'
;MNELRSQLDELGVKIVVKEMEKNGYYVPAWKIIFVNQKLSDEEMKRVIVHEMKHVIDHEDYVALYKNFVAHSKMENEANNFMVNYIINENDGFYNYSQVIETFDIGMGYDINYFK
;
A
#
# COMPACT_ATOMS: atom_id res chain seq x y z
N MET A 1 -9.84 -6.93 -7.94
CA MET A 1 -9.30 -8.03 -7.11
C MET A 1 -8.72 -9.18 -7.92
N ASN A 2 -9.40 -9.67 -8.98
CA ASN A 2 -8.88 -10.80 -9.77
C ASN A 2 -7.58 -10.46 -10.53
N GLU A 3 -7.49 -9.29 -11.15
CA GLU A 3 -6.29 -8.84 -11.87
C GLU A 3 -5.07 -8.70 -10.95
N LEU A 4 -5.28 -8.10 -9.77
CA LEU A 4 -4.26 -7.94 -8.73
C LEU A 4 -3.73 -9.28 -8.21
N ARG A 5 -4.62 -10.27 -8.08
CA ARG A 5 -4.24 -11.64 -7.72
C ARG A 5 -3.38 -12.28 -8.81
N SER A 6 -3.76 -12.12 -10.09
CA SER A 6 -2.96 -12.62 -11.21
C SER A 6 -1.56 -12.00 -11.25
N GLN A 7 -1.44 -10.69 -11.05
CA GLN A 7 -0.15 -9.99 -10.99
C GLN A 7 0.74 -10.51 -9.86
N LEU A 8 0.17 -10.74 -8.67
CA LEU A 8 0.91 -11.28 -7.53
C LEU A 8 1.25 -12.76 -7.71
N ASP A 9 0.38 -13.55 -8.33
CA ASP A 9 0.63 -14.95 -8.65
C ASP A 9 1.79 -15.08 -9.65
N GLU A 10 1.90 -14.18 -10.65
CA GLU A 10 3.05 -14.10 -11.56
C GLU A 10 4.37 -13.79 -10.83
N LEU A 11 4.30 -12.98 -9.76
CA LEU A 11 5.43 -12.68 -8.87
C LEU A 11 5.70 -13.80 -7.85
N GLY A 12 4.90 -14.87 -7.85
CA GLY A 12 4.99 -15.98 -6.89
C GLY A 12 4.57 -15.61 -5.47
N VAL A 13 3.80 -14.53 -5.30
CA VAL A 13 3.34 -14.01 -4.01
C VAL A 13 1.92 -14.47 -3.71
N LYS A 14 1.71 -15.05 -2.53
CA LYS A 14 0.39 -15.49 -2.07
C LYS A 14 -0.27 -14.45 -1.18
N ILE A 15 -1.58 -14.32 -1.31
CA ILE A 15 -2.39 -13.49 -0.39
C ILE A 15 -3.10 -14.41 0.61
N VAL A 16 -2.92 -14.14 1.90
CA VAL A 16 -3.63 -14.81 2.99
C VAL A 16 -4.47 -13.81 3.74
N VAL A 17 -5.78 -14.02 3.75
CA VAL A 17 -6.74 -13.24 4.54
C VAL A 17 -6.92 -13.93 5.89
N LYS A 18 -6.68 -13.21 6.99
CA LYS A 18 -6.89 -13.71 8.35
C LYS A 18 -7.27 -12.60 9.32
N GLU A 19 -7.89 -12.94 10.44
CA GLU A 19 -8.09 -11.98 11.52
C GLU A 19 -6.75 -11.59 12.17
N MET A 20 -6.51 -10.29 12.32
CA MET A 20 -5.31 -9.74 12.93
C MET A 20 -5.57 -8.31 13.46
N GLU A 21 -4.61 -7.73 14.18
CA GLU A 21 -4.71 -6.34 14.68
C GLU A 21 -4.27 -5.31 13.63
N LYS A 22 -3.28 -5.64 12.80
CA LYS A 22 -2.78 -4.75 11.73
C LYS A 22 -3.68 -4.82 10.49
N ASN A 23 -3.59 -3.86 9.59
CA ASN A 23 -4.34 -3.89 8.33
C ASN A 23 -3.76 -4.92 7.33
N GLY A 24 -2.43 -5.00 7.26
CA GLY A 24 -1.71 -6.02 6.51
C GLY A 24 -0.19 -5.91 6.72
N TYR A 25 0.55 -6.84 6.13
CA TYR A 25 2.01 -6.81 6.02
C TYR A 25 2.51 -7.87 5.04
N TYR A 26 3.61 -7.57 4.36
CA TYR A 26 4.37 -8.52 3.54
C TYR A 26 5.45 -9.26 4.35
N VAL A 27 5.59 -10.57 4.10
CA VAL A 27 6.68 -11.40 4.64
C VAL A 27 7.56 -11.90 3.49
N PRO A 28 8.72 -11.26 3.24
CA PRO A 28 9.62 -11.63 2.14
C PRO A 28 10.07 -13.09 2.18
N ALA A 29 10.39 -13.60 3.37
CA ALA A 29 10.89 -14.97 3.54
C ALA A 29 9.91 -16.05 3.05
N TRP A 30 8.61 -15.76 3.04
CA TRP A 30 7.57 -16.69 2.62
C TRP A 30 6.88 -16.28 1.31
N LYS A 31 7.18 -15.07 0.80
CA LYS A 31 6.45 -14.43 -0.30
C LYS A 31 4.93 -14.43 -0.05
N ILE A 32 4.53 -14.01 1.15
CA ILE A 32 3.11 -13.95 1.55
C ILE A 32 2.75 -12.53 1.97
N ILE A 33 1.67 -12.01 1.39
CA ILE A 33 0.97 -10.82 1.87
C ILE A 33 -0.16 -11.27 2.80
N PHE A 34 -0.12 -10.80 4.03
CA PHE A 34 -1.21 -10.98 5.00
C PHE A 34 -2.12 -9.77 4.97
N VAL A 35 -3.43 -10.00 4.92
CA VAL A 35 -4.45 -8.94 4.93
C VAL A 35 -5.50 -9.25 6.00
N ASN A 36 -5.94 -8.21 6.70
CA ASN A 36 -6.92 -8.35 7.77
C ASN A 36 -8.32 -8.64 7.23
N GLN A 37 -8.93 -9.73 7.70
CA GLN A 37 -10.28 -10.15 7.32
C GLN A 37 -11.37 -9.14 7.72
N LYS A 38 -11.11 -8.27 8.71
CA LYS A 38 -12.08 -7.27 9.19
C LYS A 38 -12.26 -6.07 8.26
N LEU A 39 -11.38 -5.91 7.28
CA LEU A 39 -11.41 -4.81 6.32
C LEU A 39 -12.47 -5.05 5.25
N SER A 40 -13.03 -3.98 4.70
CA SER A 40 -13.85 -4.04 3.49
C SER A 40 -13.02 -4.46 2.27
N ASP A 41 -13.68 -4.88 1.18
CA ASP A 41 -12.98 -5.30 -0.05
C ASP A 41 -12.10 -4.18 -0.63
N GLU A 42 -12.54 -2.92 -0.54
CA GLU A 42 -11.75 -1.76 -0.98
C GLU A 42 -10.53 -1.52 -0.09
N GLU A 43 -10.69 -1.62 1.23
CA GLU A 43 -9.57 -1.49 2.16
C GLU A 43 -8.58 -2.63 2.01
N MET A 44 -9.05 -3.88 1.85
CA MET A 44 -8.19 -5.02 1.57
C MET A 44 -7.39 -4.79 0.29
N LYS A 45 -8.03 -4.31 -0.77
CA LYS A 45 -7.36 -3.99 -2.03
C LYS A 45 -6.27 -2.93 -1.85
N ARG A 46 -6.56 -1.84 -1.13
CA ARG A 46 -5.60 -0.78 -0.81
C ARG A 46 -4.36 -1.34 -0.11
N VAL A 47 -4.59 -2.16 0.93
CA VAL A 47 -3.51 -2.83 1.67
C VAL A 47 -2.68 -3.70 0.74
N ILE A 48 -3.32 -4.52 -0.11
CA ILE A 48 -2.59 -5.41 -1.02
C ILE A 48 -1.74 -4.61 -2.01
N VAL A 49 -2.24 -3.50 -2.56
CA VAL A 49 -1.47 -2.66 -3.48
C VAL A 49 -0.27 -2.00 -2.77
N HIS A 50 -0.46 -1.54 -1.53
CA HIS A 50 0.64 -1.02 -0.71
C HIS A 50 1.74 -2.06 -0.50
N GLU A 51 1.35 -3.25 -0.04
CA GLU A 51 2.29 -4.36 0.18
C GLU A 51 2.93 -4.85 -1.13
N MET A 52 2.22 -4.77 -2.25
CA MET A 52 2.75 -5.10 -3.58
C MET A 52 3.92 -4.19 -3.97
N LYS A 53 3.92 -2.90 -3.62
CA LYS A 53 5.10 -2.04 -3.82
C LYS A 53 6.32 -2.60 -3.08
N HIS A 54 6.12 -3.11 -1.86
CA HIS A 54 7.21 -3.72 -1.09
C HIS A 54 7.74 -5.01 -1.71
N VAL A 55 6.86 -5.80 -2.35
CA VAL A 55 7.27 -6.97 -3.14
C VAL A 55 8.17 -6.54 -4.31
N ILE A 56 7.72 -5.58 -5.12
CA ILE A 56 8.39 -5.25 -6.39
C ILE A 56 9.74 -4.55 -6.16
N ASP A 57 9.81 -3.59 -5.23
CA ASP A 57 10.97 -2.70 -5.13
C ASP A 57 11.83 -2.96 -3.89
N HIS A 58 11.28 -3.58 -2.84
CA HIS A 58 11.89 -3.58 -1.52
C HIS A 58 12.29 -4.96 -0.99
N GLU A 59 12.05 -6.04 -1.74
CA GLU A 59 12.36 -7.42 -1.34
C GLU A 59 13.85 -7.60 -0.98
N ASP A 60 14.76 -6.91 -1.69
CA ASP A 60 16.21 -6.98 -1.46
C ASP A 60 16.73 -6.00 -0.39
N TYR A 61 15.90 -5.06 0.07
CA TYR A 61 16.30 -3.97 0.95
C TYR A 61 15.86 -4.16 2.41
N VAL A 62 15.63 -5.41 2.84
CA VAL A 62 15.22 -5.76 4.22
C VAL A 62 16.13 -5.12 5.28
N ALA A 63 17.42 -4.96 4.99
CA ALA A 63 18.38 -4.32 5.90
C ALA A 63 18.12 -2.80 6.11
N LEU A 64 17.57 -2.11 5.10
CA LEU A 64 17.28 -0.67 5.15
C LEU A 64 16.02 -0.34 5.94
N TYR A 65 15.08 -1.28 6.13
CA TYR A 65 13.93 -1.11 7.02
C TYR A 65 14.35 -0.77 8.47
N LYS A 66 15.56 -1.13 8.88
CA LYS A 66 16.10 -0.79 10.22
C LYS A 66 16.49 0.68 10.34
N ASN A 67 16.67 1.39 9.23
CA ASN A 67 16.93 2.82 9.22
C ASN A 67 15.61 3.58 9.11
N PHE A 68 15.30 4.40 10.11
CA PHE A 68 14.06 5.17 10.17
C PHE A 68 13.80 6.02 8.92
N VAL A 69 14.83 6.69 8.39
CA VAL A 69 14.70 7.57 7.22
C VAL A 69 14.43 6.75 5.96
N ALA A 70 15.12 5.63 5.78
CA ALA A 70 14.89 4.75 4.63
C ALA A 70 13.51 4.11 4.69
N HIS A 71 13.11 3.59 5.86
CA HIS A 71 11.77 3.04 6.08
C HIS A 71 10.67 4.07 5.78
N SER A 72 10.79 5.31 6.30
CA SER A 72 9.82 6.37 6.03
C SER A 72 9.68 6.69 4.54
N LYS A 73 10.78 6.68 3.78
CA LYS A 73 10.74 6.86 2.31
C LYS A 73 10.04 5.70 1.62
N MET A 74 10.35 4.47 2.02
CA MET A 74 9.75 3.25 1.45
C MET A 74 8.24 3.18 1.68
N GLU A 75 7.76 3.55 2.87
CA GLU A 75 6.33 3.66 3.17
C GLU A 75 5.66 4.78 2.35
N ASN A 76 6.33 5.92 2.19
CA ASN A 76 5.81 7.01 1.37
C ASN A 76 5.70 6.61 -0.12
N GLU A 77 6.69 5.88 -0.64
CA GLU A 77 6.63 5.36 -2.00
C GLU A 77 5.51 4.34 -2.20
N ALA A 78 5.29 3.46 -1.22
CA ALA A 78 4.18 2.49 -1.24
C ALA A 78 2.82 3.18 -1.19
N ASN A 79 2.66 4.20 -0.33
CA ASN A 79 1.46 5.03 -0.28
C ASN A 79 1.18 5.72 -1.62
N ASN A 80 2.18 6.37 -2.20
CA ASN A 80 2.04 7.09 -3.48
C ASN A 80 1.69 6.14 -4.63
N PHE A 81 2.33 4.97 -4.68
CA PHE A 81 2.03 3.94 -5.66
C PHE A 81 0.58 3.45 -5.53
N MET A 82 0.14 3.22 -4.29
CA MET A 82 -1.22 2.78 -4.01
C MET A 82 -2.28 3.80 -4.42
N VAL A 83 -2.06 5.09 -4.12
CA VAL A 83 -2.96 6.18 -4.58
C VAL A 83 -3.01 6.24 -6.11
N ASN A 84 -1.85 6.21 -6.78
CA ASN A 84 -1.80 6.28 -8.24
C ASN A 84 -2.46 5.08 -8.91
N TYR A 85 -2.27 3.87 -8.38
CA TYR A 85 -2.92 2.66 -8.88
C TYR A 85 -4.44 2.81 -8.85
N ILE A 86 -4.97 3.27 -7.72
CA ILE A 86 -6.40 3.44 -7.51
C ILE A 86 -6.95 4.49 -8.46
N ILE A 87 -6.26 5.63 -8.62
CA ILE A 87 -6.64 6.70 -9.57
C ILE A 87 -6.73 6.16 -11.00
N ASN A 88 -5.69 5.43 -11.44
CA ASN A 88 -5.62 4.89 -12.79
C ASN A 88 -6.70 3.85 -13.07
N GLU A 89 -7.06 3.04 -12.08
CA GLU A 89 -8.10 2.02 -12.23
C GLU A 89 -9.51 2.62 -12.45
N ASN A 90 -9.73 3.85 -12.02
CA ASN A 90 -10.99 4.57 -12.26
C ASN A 90 -10.88 5.52 -13.46
N ASP A 91 -10.09 5.14 -14.48
CA ASP A 91 -9.85 5.88 -15.72
C ASP A 91 -9.33 7.31 -15.50
N GLY A 92 -8.67 7.57 -14.37
CA GLY A 92 -8.21 8.90 -13.98
C GLY A 92 -9.33 9.84 -13.51
N PHE A 93 -10.58 9.37 -13.43
CA PHE A 93 -11.71 10.11 -12.88
C PHE A 93 -11.86 9.78 -11.40
N TYR A 94 -11.18 10.56 -10.56
CA TYR A 94 -11.45 10.56 -9.12
C TYR A 94 -12.08 11.87 -8.69
N ASN A 95 -13.10 11.77 -7.85
CA ASN A 95 -13.52 12.91 -7.06
C ASN A 95 -12.38 13.22 -6.07
N TYR A 96 -11.63 14.30 -6.34
CA TYR A 96 -10.50 14.70 -5.49
C TYR A 96 -10.89 14.82 -4.02
N SER A 97 -12.12 15.23 -3.69
CA SER A 97 -12.62 15.26 -2.31
C SER A 97 -12.68 13.87 -1.69
N GLN A 98 -13.10 12.85 -2.45
CA GLN A 98 -13.10 11.46 -1.98
C GLN A 98 -11.67 10.93 -1.78
N VAL A 99 -10.72 11.30 -2.66
CA VAL A 99 -9.30 10.94 -2.49
C VAL A 99 -8.75 11.55 -1.21
N ILE A 100 -8.99 12.84 -0.99
CA ILE A 100 -8.56 13.57 0.21
C ILE A 100 -9.11 12.92 1.47
N GLU A 101 -10.42 12.64 1.53
CA GLU A 101 -11.06 12.00 2.67
C GLU A 101 -10.60 10.54 2.87
N THR A 102 -10.47 9.77 1.80
CA THR A 102 -10.15 8.33 1.87
C THR A 102 -8.70 8.06 2.24
N PHE A 103 -7.78 8.93 1.80
CA PHE A 103 -6.35 8.78 2.00
C PHE A 103 -5.78 9.72 3.07
N ASP A 104 -6.63 10.52 3.72
CA ASP A 104 -6.23 11.55 4.69
C ASP A 104 -5.10 12.45 4.13
N ILE A 105 -5.18 12.73 2.83
CA ILE A 105 -4.19 13.56 2.13
C ILE A 105 -4.52 15.00 2.44
N GLY A 106 -3.66 15.66 3.23
CA GLY A 106 -3.78 17.09 3.46
C GLY A 106 -3.79 17.86 2.15
N MET A 107 -4.86 18.63 1.90
CA MET A 107 -4.85 19.64 0.84
C MET A 107 -3.80 20.69 1.21
N GLY A 108 -2.73 20.79 0.44
CA GLY A 108 -1.63 21.69 0.76
C GLY A 108 -2.08 23.15 0.89
N TYR A 109 -2.17 23.62 2.14
CA TYR A 109 -1.33 24.69 2.67
C TYR A 109 -0.86 24.25 4.08
N ASP A 110 0.33 23.68 4.15
CA ASP A 110 1.19 23.76 5.34
C ASP A 110 2.65 23.94 4.89
N ILE A 111 2.83 24.86 3.95
CA ILE A 111 4.13 25.44 3.62
C ILE A 111 4.43 26.52 4.67
N ASN A 112 5.13 26.11 5.71
CA ASN A 112 5.69 26.97 6.77
C ASN A 112 4.64 27.52 7.78
N TYR A 113 5.09 27.66 9.03
CA TYR A 113 4.41 28.26 10.19
C TYR A 113 3.63 27.32 11.13
N PHE A 114 4.38 26.62 11.99
CA PHE A 114 4.28 26.85 13.43
C PHE A 114 5.68 26.78 14.07
N LYS A 115 6.32 27.95 14.17
CA LYS A 115 7.39 28.28 15.12
C LYS A 115 7.09 29.66 15.69
#